data_AF-A0A350W7G8-F1
#
_entry.id   AF-A0A350W7G8-F1
#
_cell.length_a   1.000
_cell.length_b   1.000
_cell.length_c   1.000
_cell.angle_alpha   90.00
_cell.angle_beta   90.00
_cell.angle_gamma   90.00
#
_symmetry.space_group_name_H-M   'P 1'
#
loop_
_entity.id
_entity.type
_entity.pdbx_description
1 polymer ?
#
loop_
_entity_poly.entity_id
_entity_poly.type
_entity_poly.pdbx_seq_one_letter_code
_entity_poly.pdbx_strand_id
1 'polypeptide(L)'
;MKMLKEDIMNIEEIKKSIDTDLEHITKQNELNDIKSKYLGKEGVITLLQSKIREIPNEEKKEYGIKVNEIRTYFNNLFEEVKTRIETEEVNRKLEKEAIDITLPSEEIITGSLHPFNRIIEEVEDIF
;
A
#
# COMPACT_ATOMS: atom_id res chain seq x y z
N MET A 1 5.24 38.56 13.78
CA MET A 1 5.14 37.54 14.85
C MET A 1 3.73 36.94 15.07
N LYS A 2 2.62 37.67 14.87
CA LYS A 2 1.25 37.11 15.03
C LYS A 2 0.80 36.20 13.88
N MET A 3 1.18 36.52 12.63
CA MET A 3 0.79 35.75 11.43
C MET A 3 1.45 34.35 11.34
N LEU A 4 2.72 34.22 11.76
CA LEU A 4 3.44 32.93 11.81
C LEU A 4 2.76 31.88 12.70
N LYS A 5 2.18 32.28 13.84
CA LYS A 5 1.51 31.33 14.75
C LYS A 5 0.20 30.80 14.19
N GLU A 6 -0.53 31.62 13.44
CA GLU A 6 -1.83 31.29 12.86
C GLU A 6 -1.68 30.32 11.67
N ASP A 7 -0.67 30.54 10.82
CA ASP A 7 -0.38 29.66 9.69
C ASP A 7 0.29 28.33 10.11
N ILE A 8 1.09 28.33 11.18
CA ILE A 8 1.62 27.10 11.77
C ILE A 8 0.50 26.27 12.43
N MET A 9 -0.47 26.91 13.07
CA MET A 9 -1.59 26.22 13.70
C MET A 9 -2.52 25.56 12.66
N ASN A 10 -2.73 26.21 11.52
CA ASN A 10 -3.45 25.63 10.38
C ASN A 10 -2.75 24.37 9.83
N ILE A 11 -1.42 24.39 9.74
CA ILE A 11 -0.62 23.25 9.28
C ILE A 11 -0.80 22.02 10.19
N GLU A 12 -0.86 22.24 11.50
CA GLU A 12 -0.97 21.19 12.50
C GLU A 12 -2.39 20.61 12.58
N GLU A 13 -3.41 21.46 12.37
CA GLU A 13 -4.80 21.01 12.21
C GLU A 13 -5.00 20.18 10.94
N ILE A 14 -4.40 20.59 9.82
CA ILE A 14 -4.44 19.84 8.56
C ILE A 14 -3.76 18.47 8.73
N LYS A 15 -2.67 18.40 9.50
CA LYS A 15 -2.04 17.11 9.80
C LYS A 15 -2.99 16.19 10.56
N LYS A 16 -3.66 16.68 11.60
CA LYS A 16 -4.67 15.89 12.34
C LYS A 16 -5.86 15.48 11.47
N SER A 17 -6.34 16.34 10.59
CA SER A 17 -7.44 15.98 9.69
C SER A 17 -7.00 14.92 8.66
N ILE A 18 -5.75 14.98 8.20
CA ILE A 18 -5.15 13.97 7.32
C ILE A 18 -5.08 12.62 8.04
N ASP A 19 -4.56 12.57 9.27
CA ASP A 19 -4.48 11.33 10.06
C ASP A 19 -5.88 10.72 10.28
N THR A 20 -6.85 11.54 10.68
CA THR A 20 -8.23 11.09 10.91
C THR A 20 -8.89 10.59 9.63
N ASP A 21 -8.75 11.34 8.53
CA ASP A 21 -9.34 10.97 7.25
C ASP A 21 -8.68 9.69 6.68
N LEU A 22 -7.37 9.47 6.89
CA LEU A 22 -6.65 8.29 6.40
C LEU A 22 -6.85 7.04 7.27
N GLU A 23 -7.13 7.17 8.57
CA GLU A 23 -7.50 6.03 9.43
C GLU A 23 -8.80 5.36 8.98
N HIS A 24 -9.76 6.14 8.49
CA HIS A 24 -11.08 5.64 8.12
C HIS A 24 -11.18 5.06 6.70
N ILE A 25 -10.15 5.25 5.86
CA ILE A 25 -10.18 4.73 4.49
C ILE A 25 -10.00 3.22 4.47
N THR A 26 -10.98 2.56 3.87
CA THR A 26 -10.96 1.12 3.60
C THR A 26 -11.04 0.80 2.10
N LYS A 27 -11.35 1.79 1.24
CA LYS A 27 -11.49 1.58 -0.21
C LYS A 27 -10.52 2.41 -1.02
N GLN A 28 -10.05 1.84 -2.12
CA GLN A 28 -9.14 2.52 -3.05
C GLN A 28 -9.76 3.77 -3.71
N ASN A 29 -11.09 3.81 -3.87
CA ASN A 29 -11.78 5.00 -4.38
C ASN A 29 -11.71 6.17 -3.38
N GLU A 30 -11.93 5.90 -2.09
CA GLU A 30 -11.85 6.92 -1.03
C GLU A 30 -10.41 7.46 -0.91
N LEU A 31 -9.41 6.60 -1.06
CA LEU A 31 -8.01 7.00 -1.10
C LEU A 31 -7.72 8.00 -2.24
N ASN A 32 -8.28 7.78 -3.43
CA ASN A 32 -8.15 8.69 -4.57
C ASN A 32 -8.86 10.04 -4.34
N ASP A 33 -10.03 10.03 -3.69
CA ASP A 33 -10.76 11.24 -3.34
C ASP A 33 -9.97 12.12 -2.37
N ILE A 34 -9.32 11.50 -1.37
CA ILE A 34 -8.42 12.19 -0.44
C ILE A 34 -7.20 12.75 -1.16
N LYS A 35 -6.58 11.98 -2.07
CA LYS A 35 -5.49 12.50 -2.90
C LYS A 35 -5.90 13.74 -3.67
N SER A 36 -7.11 13.77 -4.22
CA SER A 36 -7.66 14.93 -4.92
C SER A 36 -7.90 16.12 -3.97
N LYS A 37 -8.49 15.87 -2.80
CA LYS A 37 -8.78 16.88 -1.75
C LYS A 37 -7.52 17.57 -1.22
N TYR A 38 -6.42 16.84 -1.04
CA TYR A 38 -5.20 17.37 -0.43
C TYR A 38 -4.12 17.77 -1.44
N LEU A 39 -3.93 16.99 -2.52
CA LEU A 39 -2.87 17.16 -3.52
C LEU A 39 -3.37 17.62 -4.90
N GLY A 40 -4.68 17.82 -5.08
CA GLY A 40 -5.27 18.24 -6.35
C GLY A 40 -4.95 19.69 -6.75
N LYS A 41 -5.58 20.15 -7.84
CA LYS A 41 -5.44 21.52 -8.36
C LYS A 41 -5.94 22.59 -7.37
N GLU A 42 -6.97 22.26 -6.60
CA GLU A 42 -7.48 23.07 -5.47
C GLU A 42 -7.15 22.43 -4.12
N GLY A 43 -6.12 21.56 -4.09
CA GLY A 43 -5.74 20.83 -2.90
C GLY A 43 -5.24 21.76 -1.81
N VAL A 44 -5.57 21.46 -0.56
CA VAL A 44 -5.19 22.26 0.62
C VAL A 44 -3.67 22.49 0.66
N ILE A 45 -2.87 21.46 0.32
CA ILE A 45 -1.40 21.55 0.30
C ILE A 45 -0.90 22.41 -0.86
N THR A 46 -1.54 22.33 -2.03
CA THR A 46 -1.23 23.15 -3.22
C THR A 46 -1.55 24.64 -2.99
N LEU A 47 -2.64 24.92 -2.28
CA LEU A 47 -3.03 26.28 -1.87
C LEU A 47 -2.02 26.87 -0.86
N LEU A 48 -1.59 26.06 0.12
CA LEU A 48 -0.55 26.45 1.07
C LEU A 48 0.78 26.74 0.36
N GLN A 49 1.16 25.94 -0.65
CA GLN A 49 2.34 26.21 -1.48
C GLN A 49 2.22 27.50 -2.30
N SER A 50 1.03 27.83 -2.79
CA SER A 50 0.81 29.06 -3.57
C SER A 50 0.92 30.32 -2.71
N LYS A 51 0.44 30.26 -1.46
CA LYS A 51 0.58 31.34 -0.47
C LYS A 51 2.04 31.63 -0.09
N ILE A 52 2.97 30.68 -0.28
CA ILE A 52 4.42 30.90 -0.05
C ILE A 52 4.91 32.12 -0.85
N ARG A 53 4.36 32.41 -2.04
CA ARG A 53 4.82 33.53 -2.89
C ARG A 53 4.66 34.90 -2.25
N GLU A 54 3.65 35.08 -1.40
CA GLU A 54 3.26 36.37 -0.79
C GLU A 54 4.03 36.69 0.51
N ILE A 55 4.78 35.72 1.05
CA ILE A 55 5.46 35.85 2.34
C ILE A 55 6.84 36.57 2.18
N PRO A 56 7.28 37.40 3.15
CA PRO A 56 8.61 38.01 3.17
C PRO A 56 9.75 36.98 3.31
N ASN A 57 10.94 37.33 2.81
CA ASN A 57 12.05 36.41 2.56
C ASN A 57 12.62 35.71 3.82
N GLU A 58 12.50 36.34 4.99
CA GLU A 58 12.93 35.77 6.28
C GLU A 58 12.02 34.64 6.76
N GLU A 59 10.70 34.77 6.57
CA GLU A 59 9.71 33.79 7.04
C GLU A 59 9.39 32.73 5.97
N LYS A 60 9.71 33.01 4.69
CA LYS A 60 9.55 32.09 3.55
C LYS A 60 10.28 30.76 3.73
N LYS A 61 11.48 30.79 4.32
CA LYS A 61 12.34 29.60 4.46
C LYS A 61 11.72 28.61 5.45
N GLU A 62 11.32 29.09 6.62
CA GLU A 62 10.76 28.27 7.69
C GLU A 62 9.38 27.71 7.32
N TYR A 63 8.54 28.55 6.71
CA TYR A 63 7.22 28.14 6.21
C TYR A 63 7.33 27.14 5.05
N GLY A 64 8.25 27.36 4.10
CA GLY A 64 8.49 26.44 2.98
C GLY A 64 8.96 25.05 3.43
N ILE A 65 9.79 24.97 4.47
CA ILE A 65 10.22 23.71 5.07
C ILE A 65 9.00 22.96 5.63
N LYS A 66 8.16 23.62 6.44
CA LYS A 66 6.97 22.98 7.03
C LYS A 66 5.96 22.50 5.98
N VAL A 67 5.71 23.29 4.94
CA VAL A 67 4.80 22.88 3.85
C VAL A 67 5.35 21.65 3.12
N ASN A 68 6.67 21.58 2.90
CA ASN A 68 7.30 20.42 2.28
C ASN A 68 7.33 19.19 3.21
N GLU A 69 7.45 19.39 4.53
CA GLU A 69 7.34 18.33 5.53
C GLU A 69 5.94 17.70 5.53
N ILE A 70 4.88 18.51 5.57
CA ILE A 70 3.49 17.99 5.50
C ILE A 70 3.26 17.26 4.18
N ARG A 71 3.74 17.81 3.07
CA ARG A 71 3.62 17.16 1.76
C ARG A 71 4.30 15.79 1.78
N THR A 72 5.51 15.71 2.32
CA THR A 72 6.24 14.45 2.45
C THR A 72 5.50 13.49 3.39
N TYR A 73 5.03 13.98 4.54
CA TYR A 73 4.26 13.21 5.51
C TYR A 73 2.99 12.62 4.90
N PHE A 74 2.21 13.43 4.19
CA PHE A 74 1.01 12.99 3.48
C PHE A 74 1.33 11.93 2.44
N ASN A 75 2.37 12.11 1.62
CA ASN A 75 2.75 11.11 0.61
C ASN A 75 3.17 9.78 1.25
N ASN A 76 3.92 9.83 2.37
CA ASN A 76 4.32 8.63 3.10
C ASN A 76 3.10 7.89 3.66
N LEU A 77 2.21 8.60 4.37
CA LEU A 77 0.99 8.00 4.93
C LEU A 77 0.07 7.45 3.84
N PHE A 78 -0.03 8.17 2.72
CA PHE A 78 -0.81 7.75 1.56
C PHE A 78 -0.27 6.45 0.96
N GLU A 79 1.04 6.33 0.74
CA GLU A 79 1.63 5.09 0.22
C GLU A 79 1.52 3.93 1.23
N GLU A 80 1.61 4.20 2.54
CA GLU A 80 1.38 3.18 3.56
C GLU A 80 -0.04 2.61 3.51
N VAL A 81 -1.06 3.49 3.49
CA VAL A 81 -2.47 3.07 3.40
C VAL A 81 -2.76 2.38 2.08
N LYS A 82 -2.20 2.87 0.97
CA LYS A 82 -2.31 2.22 -0.34
C LYS A 82 -1.76 0.80 -0.32
N THR A 83 -0.55 0.63 0.22
CA THR A 83 0.11 -0.67 0.32
C THR A 83 -0.70 -1.63 1.19
N ARG A 84 -1.27 -1.14 2.30
CA ARG A 84 -2.17 -1.92 3.16
C ARG A 84 -3.38 -2.44 2.38
N ILE A 85 -4.09 -1.56 1.67
CA ILE A 85 -5.28 -1.92 0.89
C ILE A 85 -4.93 -2.92 -0.21
N GLU A 86 -3.84 -2.69 -0.96
CA GLU A 86 -3.40 -3.61 -2.01
C GLU A 86 -3.04 -5.00 -1.43
N THR A 87 -2.37 -5.03 -0.28
CA THR A 87 -2.01 -6.28 0.41
C THR A 87 -3.24 -7.03 0.89
N GLU A 88 -4.22 -6.33 1.47
CA GLU A 88 -5.50 -6.92 1.89
C GLU A 88 -6.28 -7.48 0.70
N GLU A 89 -6.32 -6.78 -0.43
CA GLU A 89 -6.97 -7.28 -1.64
C GLU A 89 -6.28 -8.52 -2.21
N VAL A 90 -4.95 -8.56 -2.21
CA VAL A 90 -4.17 -9.72 -2.66
C VAL A 90 -4.42 -10.91 -1.73
N ASN A 91 -4.36 -10.72 -0.41
CA ASN A 91 -4.64 -11.79 0.54
C ASN A 91 -6.08 -12.32 0.39
N ARG A 92 -7.06 -11.44 0.18
CA ARG A 92 -8.45 -11.86 -0.06
C ARG A 92 -8.61 -12.65 -1.36
N LYS A 93 -7.80 -12.37 -2.40
CA LYS A 93 -7.78 -13.17 -3.63
C LYS A 93 -7.13 -14.52 -3.38
N LEU A 94 -6.00 -14.56 -2.69
CA LEU A 94 -5.29 -15.79 -2.32
C LEU A 94 -6.16 -16.72 -1.46
N GLU A 95 -6.90 -16.19 -0.48
CA GLU A 95 -7.84 -16.97 0.33
C GLU A 95 -8.98 -17.56 -0.52
N LYS A 96 -9.48 -16.83 -1.51
CA LYS A 96 -10.50 -17.33 -2.44
C LYS A 96 -9.97 -18.40 -3.39
N GLU A 97 -8.69 -18.30 -3.75
CA GLU A 97 -8.00 -19.22 -4.64
C GLU A 97 -7.31 -20.36 -3.87
N ALA A 98 -7.47 -20.41 -2.54
CA ALA A 98 -6.93 -21.46 -1.70
C ALA A 98 -7.60 -22.80 -2.04
N ILE A 99 -6.91 -23.60 -2.83
CA ILE A 99 -7.27 -24.97 -3.14
C ILE A 99 -6.66 -25.92 -2.10
N ASP A 100 -7.40 -26.96 -1.75
CA ASP A 100 -6.90 -28.01 -0.87
C ASP A 100 -5.90 -28.90 -1.64
N ILE A 101 -4.61 -28.76 -1.31
CA ILE A 101 -3.51 -29.51 -1.92
C ILE A 101 -3.49 -31.00 -1.52
N THR A 102 -4.31 -31.42 -0.56
CA THR A 102 -4.42 -32.82 -0.11
C THR A 102 -5.48 -33.60 -0.87
N LEU A 103 -6.31 -32.93 -1.68
CA LEU A 103 -7.27 -33.59 -2.55
C LEU A 103 -6.54 -34.59 -3.47
N PRO A 104 -7.05 -35.82 -3.60
CA PRO A 104 -6.45 -36.80 -4.49
C PRO A 104 -6.48 -36.24 -5.91
N SER A 105 -5.33 -36.30 -6.59
CA SER A 105 -5.27 -36.01 -8.01
C SER A 105 -6.03 -37.07 -8.80
N GLU A 106 -6.30 -36.79 -10.06
CA GLU A 106 -6.77 -37.81 -10.98
C GLU A 106 -5.74 -38.96 -11.03
N GLU A 107 -6.22 -40.20 -10.87
CA GLU A 107 -5.35 -41.37 -10.86
C GLU A 107 -4.71 -41.55 -12.24
N ILE A 108 -3.38 -41.44 -12.31
CA ILE A 108 -2.64 -41.83 -13.50
C ILE A 108 -2.45 -43.33 -13.44
N ILE A 109 -3.07 -44.05 -14.37
CA ILE A 109 -2.88 -45.49 -14.52
C ILE A 109 -1.43 -45.75 -14.95
N THR A 110 -0.60 -46.20 -14.03
CA THR A 110 0.74 -46.70 -14.33
C THR A 110 0.65 -48.20 -14.65
N GLY A 111 1.36 -48.63 -15.68
CA GLY A 111 1.50 -50.06 -15.99
C GLY A 111 2.33 -50.75 -14.90
N SER A 112 1.97 -51.99 -14.56
CA SER A 112 2.76 -52.83 -13.67
C SER A 112 3.73 -53.70 -14.47
N LEU A 113 4.96 -53.89 -13.99
CA LEU A 113 5.86 -54.89 -14.53
C LEU A 113 5.22 -56.28 -14.43
N HIS A 114 5.27 -57.06 -15.50
CA HIS A 114 4.78 -58.43 -15.48
C HIS A 114 5.56 -59.25 -14.42
N PRO A 115 4.91 -60.09 -13.60
CA PRO A 115 5.56 -60.80 -12.50
C PRO A 115 6.81 -61.60 -12.91
N PHE A 116 6.81 -62.14 -14.13
CA PHE A 116 7.96 -62.87 -14.67
C PHE A 116 9.20 -61.98 -14.88
N ASN A 117 9.01 -60.75 -15.39
CA ASN A 117 10.12 -59.82 -15.58
C ASN A 117 10.64 -59.32 -14.24
N ARG A 118 9.77 -59.20 -13.22
CA ARG A 118 10.20 -58.86 -11.85
C ARG A 118 11.12 -59.93 -11.26
N ILE A 119 10.85 -61.21 -11.53
CA ILE A 119 11.72 -62.33 -11.11
C ILE A 119 13.07 -62.27 -11.83
N ILE A 120 13.09 -61.92 -13.12
CA ILE A 120 14.34 -61.79 -13.88
C ILE A 120 15.19 -60.66 -13.29
N GLU A 121 14.63 -59.46 -13.10
CA GLU A 121 15.34 -58.32 -12.51
C GLU A 121 15.87 -58.65 -11.10
N GLU A 122 15.07 -59.32 -10.26
CA GLU A 122 15.49 -59.72 -8.91
C GLU A 122 16.66 -60.70 -8.93
N VAL A 123 16.72 -61.61 -9.92
CA VAL A 123 17.87 -62.50 -10.10
C VAL A 123 19.07 -61.74 -10.65
N GLU A 124 18.90 -60.83 -11.61
CA GLU A 124 19.99 -59.99 -12.14
C GLU A 124 20.59 -59.07 -11.07
N ASP A 125 19.80 -58.52 -10.14
CA ASP A 125 20.30 -57.67 -9.05
C ASP A 125 21.11 -58.46 -8.00
N ILE A 126 20.88 -59.77 -7.86
CA ILE A 126 21.56 -60.63 -6.88
C ILE A 126 22.94 -61.09 -7.36
N PHE A 127 23.17 -61.20 -8.68
CA PHE A 127 24.34 -61.87 -9.28
C PHE A 127 25.21 -60.94 -10.12
#